data_AF-A0A348YKL2-F1
#
_entry.id   AF-A0A348YKL2-F1
#
_cell.length_a   1.000
_cell.length_b   1.000
_cell.length_c   1.000
_cell.angle_alpha   90.00
_cell.angle_beta   90.00
_cell.angle_gamma   90.00
#
_symmetry.space_group_name_H-M   'P 1'
#
loop_
_entity.id
_entity.type
_entity.pdbx_description
1 polymer ?
#
loop_
_entity_poly.entity_id
_entity_poly.type
_entity_poly.pdbx_seq_one_letter_code
_entity_poly.pdbx_strand_id
1 'polypeptide(L)' 'AELGEEGRVLLRKSGTEPVVRVMVEGVDRQTVHTQAQRIAEVIIHQSSGENA' A
#
# COMPACT_ATOMS: atom_id res chain seq x y z
N ALA A 1 -5.47 -15.49 2.61
CA ALA A 1 -5.25 -14.06 2.32
C ALA A 1 -5.39 -13.84 0.81
N GLU A 2 -5.86 -12.68 0.35
CA GLU A 2 -6.19 -12.45 -1.08
C GLU A 2 -4.98 -12.60 -2.04
N LEU A 3 -3.74 -12.43 -1.57
CA LEU A 3 -2.52 -12.55 -2.39
C LEU A 3 -1.91 -13.96 -2.46
N GLY A 4 -2.47 -14.96 -1.76
CA GLY A 4 -1.91 -16.32 -1.72
C GLY A 4 -0.52 -16.41 -1.05
N GLU A 5 0.19 -17.50 -1.30
CA GLU A 5 1.52 -17.77 -0.71
C GLU A 5 2.66 -17.01 -1.40
N GLU A 6 2.48 -16.66 -2.67
CA GLU A 6 3.46 -15.91 -3.47
C GLU A 6 3.32 -14.39 -3.31
N GLY A 7 2.34 -13.95 -2.53
CA GLY A 7 2.04 -12.55 -2.29
C GLY A 7 3.03 -11.84 -1.36
N ARG A 8 3.40 -10.60 -1.69
CA ARG A 8 4.18 -9.72 -0.80
C ARG A 8 3.66 -8.31 -0.78
N VAL A 9 3.79 -7.66 0.38
CA VAL A 9 3.52 -6.23 0.57
C VAL A 9 4.74 -5.59 1.19
N LEU A 10 5.22 -4.51 0.58
CA LEU A 10 6.30 -3.68 1.10
C LEU A 10 5.82 -2.25 1.26
N LEU A 11 5.95 -1.73 2.48
CA LEU A 11 5.73 -0.33 2.80
C LEU A 11 7.07 0.32 3.17
N ARG A 12 7.35 1.48 2.58
CA ARG A 12 8.51 2.29 2.97
C ARG A 12 8.19 3.78 2.94
N LYS A 13 8.65 4.51 3.94
CA LYS A 13 8.69 5.97 3.89
C LYS A 13 9.75 6.39 2.87
N SER A 14 9.50 7.45 2.10
CA SER A 14 10.54 8.07 1.30
C SER A 14 11.46 8.89 2.20
N GLY A 15 12.77 8.81 1.97
CA GLY A 15 13.77 9.59 2.72
C GLY A 15 14.01 10.99 2.13
N THR A 16 13.51 11.24 0.92
CA THR A 16 13.77 12.49 0.16
C THR A 16 12.50 13.24 -0.19
N GLU A 17 11.33 12.64 0.03
CA GLU A 17 10.02 13.20 -0.33
C GLU A 17 9.02 12.92 0.80
N PRO A 18 8.02 13.77 1.05
CA PRO A 18 7.01 13.55 2.09
C PRO A 18 5.93 12.56 1.62
N VAL A 19 6.34 11.36 1.20
CA VAL A 19 5.44 10.32 0.66
C VAL A 19 5.75 8.94 1.25
N VAL A 20 4.74 8.07 1.29
CA VAL A 20 4.88 6.64 1.57
C VAL A 20 4.76 5.87 0.26
N ARG A 21 5.69 4.94 0.02
CA ARG A 21 5.66 4.05 -1.15
C ARG A 21 5.03 2.72 -0.75
N VAL A 22 4.04 2.31 -1.53
CA VAL A 22 3.32 1.03 -1.41
C VAL A 22 3.71 0.16 -2.59
N MET A 23 4.19 -1.05 -2.33
CA MET A 23 4.46 -2.05 -3.36
C MET A 23 3.75 -3.34 -2.98
N VAL A 24 3.04 -3.92 -3.95
CA VAL A 24 2.33 -5.19 -3.81
C VAL A 24 2.76 -6.09 -4.96
N GLU A 25 3.11 -7.34 -4.63
CA GLU A 25 3.50 -8.39 -5.58
C GLU A 25 2.52 -9.56 -5.46
N GLY A 26 2.21 -10.20 -6.58
CA GLY A 26 1.30 -11.35 -6.66
C GLY A 26 1.06 -11.81 -8.09
N VAL A 27 0.48 -13.01 -8.25
CA VAL A 27 0.28 -13.66 -9.55
C VAL A 27 -0.82 -12.97 -10.38
N ASP A 28 -1.94 -12.63 -9.73
CA ASP A 28 -3.07 -11.98 -10.40
C ASP A 28 -2.94 -10.45 -10.38
N ARG A 29 -2.85 -9.86 -11.58
CA ARG A 29 -2.67 -8.42 -11.77
C ARG A 29 -3.82 -7.61 -11.16
N GLN A 30 -5.06 -8.08 -11.31
CA GLN A 30 -6.22 -7.34 -10.84
C GLN A 30 -6.21 -7.28 -9.31
N THR A 31 -5.96 -8.42 -8.66
CA THR A 31 -5.81 -8.54 -7.21
C THR A 31 -4.69 -7.63 -6.71
N VAL A 32 -3.50 -7.69 -7.32
CA VAL A 32 -2.37 -6.83 -6.94
C VAL A 32 -2.74 -5.34 -7.02
N HIS A 33 -3.39 -4.92 -8.10
CA HIS A 33 -3.79 -3.53 -8.28
C HIS A 33 -4.81 -3.09 -7.22
N THR A 34 -5.85 -3.89 -7.01
CA THR A 34 -6.89 -3.62 -6.00
C THR A 34 -6.30 -3.56 -4.60
N GLN A 35 -5.39 -4.48 -4.24
CA GLN A 35 -4.74 -4.45 -2.93
C GLN A 35 -3.86 -3.21 -2.75
N ALA A 36 -3.07 -2.84 -3.76
CA ALA A 36 -2.22 -1.65 -3.70
C ALA A 36 -3.04 -0.37 -3.47
N GLN A 37 -4.17 -0.23 -4.18
CA GLN A 37 -5.09 0.90 -4.01
C GLN A 37 -5.70 0.93 -2.60
N ARG A 38 -6.27 -0.19 -2.13
CA ARG A 38 -6.87 -0.29 -0.79
C ARG A 38 -5.87 0.08 0.32
N ILE A 39 -4.64 -0.42 0.23
CA ILE A 39 -3.59 -0.10 1.21
C ILE A 39 -3.23 1.38 1.16
N ALA A 40 -3.07 1.96 -0.04
CA ALA A 40 -2.78 3.38 -0.20
C ALA A 40 -3.91 4.26 0.37
N GLU A 41 -5.17 3.94 0.11
CA GLU A 41 -6.34 4.64 0.66
C GLU A 41 -6.32 4.65 2.19
N VAL A 42 -6.09 3.49 2.81
CA VAL A 42 -5.99 3.39 4.27
C VAL A 42 -4.86 4.27 4.79
N ILE A 43 -3.68 4.25 4.17
CA ILE A 43 -2.55 5.10 4.59
C ILE A 43 -2.91 6.58 4.47
N ILE A 44 -3.54 6.99 3.37
CA ILE A 44 -4.00 8.37 3.17
C ILE A 44 -4.96 8.77 4.29
N HIS A 45 -6.01 7.97 4.54
CA HIS A 45 -6.99 8.25 5.59
C HIS A 45 -6.38 8.32 6.99
N GLN A 46 -5.43 7.44 7.32
CA GLN A 46 -4.75 7.45 8.62
C GLN A 46 -3.71 8.58 8.73
N SER A 47 -3.13 9.03 7.62
CA SER A 47 -2.17 10.14 7.60
C SER A 47 -2.83 11.51 7.78
N SER A 48 -4.13 11.63 7.52
CA SER A 48 -4.89 12.88 7.69
C SER A 48 -5.20 13.23 9.16
N GLY A 49 -4.45 12.70 10.12
CA GLY A 49 -4.59 12.95 11.56
C GLY A 49 -3.44 13.76 12.18
N GLU A 50 -3.42 15.07 11.88
CA GLU A 50 -2.91 16.24 12.66
C GLU A 50 -3.22 17.48 11.78
N ASN A 51 -4.34 18.19 11.90
CA ASN A 51 -4.82 19.01 13.01
C ASN A 51 -6.37 19.07 13.03
N ALA A 52 -7.00 18.58 14.09
CA ALA A 52 -8.26 19.07 14.62
C ALA A 52 -8.11 19.20 16.14
#